data_AF-A0A1W6ZWZ0-F1
#
_entry.id   AF-A0A1W6ZWZ0-F1
#
_cell.length_a   1.000
_cell.length_b   1.000
_cell.length_c   1.000
_cell.angle_alpha   90.00
_cell.angle_beta   90.00
_cell.angle_gamma   90.00
#
_symmetry.space_group_name_H-M   'P 1'
#
loop_
_entity.id
_entity.type
_entity.pdbx_description
1 polymer ?
#
loop_
_entity_poly.entity_id
_entity_poly.type
_entity_poly.pdbx_seq_one_letter_code
_entity_poly.pdbx_strand_id
1 'polypeptide(L)'
;MTHSGGKHHTNVGDRGQRYEVRATGYPTDGKNVVGWAENYDDADKLAGGIRKAPGCTATEIWDRQENRRAIRPLRATYNPDAPYVVDRHDEEDGGIHYEIFDKRPDTYRRLCTISDEFSLSRGQAKKDAEMIVRALNGMHASVDAAIDLIREDYCWLIGKGRLRSEEPLYGIQILQPGTNKVLAEAEHEEIVECIRAAVAKADAAQSANGE
;
A
#
# COMPACT_ATOMS: atom_id res chain seq x y z
N MET A 1 -38.32 -43.74 7.73
CA MET A 1 -37.03 -43.02 7.78
C MET A 1 -37.01 -42.05 6.61
N THR A 2 -37.25 -40.77 6.88
CA THR A 2 -37.22 -39.71 5.87
C THR A 2 -35.84 -39.05 5.89
N HIS A 3 -35.02 -39.35 4.89
CA HIS A 3 -33.78 -38.63 4.64
C HIS A 3 -34.12 -37.26 4.03
N SER A 4 -34.15 -36.21 4.84
CA SER A 4 -34.11 -34.84 4.34
C SER A 4 -32.70 -34.54 3.87
N GLY A 5 -32.48 -34.62 2.55
CA GLY A 5 -31.28 -34.09 1.91
C GLY A 5 -31.25 -32.57 2.10
N GLY A 6 -30.52 -32.11 3.11
CA GLY A 6 -30.22 -30.70 3.31
C GLY A 6 -29.43 -30.20 2.09
N LYS A 7 -30.04 -29.31 1.31
CA LYS A 7 -29.32 -28.55 0.28
C LYS A 7 -28.16 -27.82 0.96
N HIS A 8 -26.97 -27.90 0.39
CA HIS A 8 -25.87 -27.02 0.79
C HIS A 8 -26.35 -25.56 0.69
N HIS A 9 -26.31 -24.85 1.81
CA HIS A 9 -26.51 -23.41 1.86
C HIS A 9 -25.27 -22.73 1.29
N THR A 10 -25.14 -22.66 -0.04
CA THR A 10 -23.98 -22.04 -0.70
C THR A 10 -24.14 -20.55 -0.98
N ASN A 11 -25.10 -19.85 -0.38
CA ASN A 11 -25.24 -18.40 -0.57
C ASN A 11 -25.86 -17.76 0.68
N VAL A 12 -25.01 -17.48 1.66
CA VAL A 12 -25.33 -16.51 2.71
C VAL A 12 -24.58 -15.23 2.32
N GLY A 13 -25.24 -14.31 1.60
CA GLY A 13 -24.69 -12.96 1.43
C GLY A 13 -25.11 -12.11 0.23
N ASP A 14 -25.61 -12.69 -0.86
CA ASP A 14 -25.86 -11.91 -2.08
C ASP A 14 -27.26 -11.27 -2.11
N ARG A 15 -27.31 -9.95 -1.87
CA ARG A 15 -28.51 -9.11 -2.11
C ARG A 15 -28.21 -7.89 -2.98
N GLY A 16 -27.45 -8.06 -4.06
CA GLY A 16 -27.32 -7.03 -5.10
C GLY A 16 -26.39 -5.86 -4.78
N GLN A 17 -25.54 -6.01 -3.75
CA GLN A 17 -24.53 -5.04 -3.39
C GLN A 17 -23.39 -5.03 -4.43
N ARG A 18 -23.03 -3.82 -4.88
CA ARG A 18 -22.09 -3.59 -5.98
C ARG A 18 -20.65 -3.98 -5.66
N TYR A 19 -20.18 -3.73 -4.44
CA TYR A 19 -18.78 -3.92 -4.08
C TYR A 19 -18.59 -5.19 -3.24
N GLU A 20 -17.63 -6.01 -3.64
CA GLU A 20 -17.21 -7.23 -2.94
C GLU A 20 -15.84 -7.00 -2.31
N VAL A 21 -15.73 -7.21 -1.01
CA VAL A 21 -14.44 -7.15 -0.31
C VAL A 21 -13.86 -8.56 -0.26
N ARG A 22 -12.64 -8.69 -0.76
CA ARG A 22 -11.85 -9.91 -0.74
C ARG A 22 -10.67 -9.72 0.19
N ALA A 23 -10.28 -10.77 0.90
CA ALA A 23 -9.06 -10.80 1.70
C ALA A 23 -8.23 -12.03 1.38
N THR A 24 -6.91 -11.90 1.44
CA THR A 24 -5.96 -13.00 1.31
C THR A 24 -5.41 -13.36 2.69
N GLY A 25 -5.42 -14.64 3.04
CA GLY A 25 -4.97 -15.14 4.35
C GLY A 25 -6.00 -14.95 5.48
N TYR A 26 -7.22 -14.53 5.14
CA TYR A 26 -8.33 -14.41 6.08
C TYR A 26 -9.67 -14.71 5.37
N PRO A 27 -10.62 -15.42 6.01
CA PRO A 27 -10.52 -16.09 7.31
C PRO A 27 -9.71 -17.40 7.24
N THR A 28 -9.41 -17.87 6.04
CA THR A 28 -8.58 -19.04 5.77
C THR A 28 -7.44 -18.65 4.85
N ASP A 29 -6.47 -19.55 4.70
CA ASP A 29 -5.42 -19.42 3.70
C ASP A 29 -6.01 -19.23 2.30
N GLY A 30 -5.34 -18.41 1.48
CA GLY A 30 -5.82 -18.05 0.14
C GLY A 30 -6.80 -16.88 0.14
N LYS A 31 -7.45 -16.67 -1.01
CA LYS A 31 -8.29 -15.49 -1.28
C LYS A 31 -9.75 -15.80 -1.04
N ASN A 32 -10.37 -15.06 -0.13
CA ASN A 32 -11.76 -15.26 0.29
C ASN A 32 -12.58 -13.98 0.11
N VAL A 33 -13.87 -14.13 -0.14
CA VAL A 33 -14.83 -13.02 -0.03
C VAL A 33 -15.20 -12.88 1.44
N VAL A 34 -15.01 -11.68 1.99
CA VAL A 34 -15.16 -11.40 3.43
C VAL A 34 -16.31 -10.43 3.73
N GLY A 35 -16.88 -9.82 2.69
CA GLY A 35 -18.06 -8.98 2.83
C GLY A 35 -18.47 -8.33 1.52
N TRP A 36 -19.63 -7.68 1.57
CA TRP A 36 -20.19 -6.93 0.45
C TRP A 36 -20.68 -5.58 0.95
N ALA A 37 -20.67 -4.57 0.07
CA ALA A 37 -21.18 -3.24 0.36
C ALA A 37 -21.81 -2.59 -0.87
N GLU A 38 -22.76 -1.70 -0.64
CA GLU A 38 -23.47 -0.99 -1.71
C GLU A 38 -22.61 0.09 -2.37
N ASN A 39 -21.82 0.79 -1.56
CA ASN A 39 -20.93 1.86 -2.01
C ASN A 39 -19.47 1.54 -1.66
N TYR A 40 -18.55 2.21 -2.36
CA TYR A 40 -17.13 1.98 -2.20
C TYR A 40 -16.64 2.34 -0.78
N ASP A 41 -17.15 3.42 -0.19
CA ASP A 41 -16.66 3.90 1.10
C ASP A 41 -16.95 2.90 2.23
N ASP A 42 -18.10 2.24 2.19
CA ASP A 42 -18.43 1.18 3.15
C ASP A 42 -17.64 -0.10 2.88
N ALA A 43 -17.37 -0.43 1.61
CA ALA A 43 -16.41 -1.50 1.27
C ALA A 43 -14.99 -1.18 1.77
N ASP A 44 -14.56 0.07 1.69
CA ASP A 44 -13.25 0.55 2.16
C ASP A 44 -13.12 0.47 3.68
N LYS A 45 -14.18 0.85 4.42
CA LYS A 45 -14.24 0.65 5.88
C LYS A 45 -14.19 -0.83 6.24
N LEU A 46 -14.93 -1.68 5.53
CA LEU A 46 -14.95 -3.12 5.77
C LEU A 46 -13.58 -3.73 5.49
N ALA A 47 -12.97 -3.40 4.35
CA ALA A 47 -11.60 -3.81 4.03
C ALA A 47 -10.60 -3.32 5.09
N GLY A 48 -10.73 -2.06 5.54
CA GLY A 48 -9.90 -1.50 6.61
C GLY A 48 -9.98 -2.27 7.92
N GLY A 49 -11.18 -2.70 8.32
CA GLY A 49 -11.37 -3.59 9.48
C GLY A 49 -10.71 -4.95 9.30
N ILE A 50 -10.85 -5.56 8.12
CA ILE A 50 -10.29 -6.89 7.82
C ILE A 50 -8.75 -6.87 7.76
N ARG A 51 -8.13 -5.76 7.33
CA ARG A 51 -6.65 -5.61 7.36
C ARG A 51 -6.07 -5.76 8.77
N LYS A 52 -6.85 -5.46 9.81
CA LYS A 52 -6.43 -5.62 11.21
C LYS A 52 -6.55 -7.07 11.69
N ALA A 53 -7.15 -7.98 10.90
CA ALA A 53 -7.33 -9.36 11.28
C ALA A 53 -6.01 -10.15 11.19
N PRO A 54 -5.66 -10.96 12.21
CA PRO A 54 -4.50 -11.84 12.15
C PRO A 54 -4.55 -12.76 10.93
N GLY A 55 -3.44 -12.81 10.17
CA GLY A 55 -3.31 -13.62 8.96
C GLY A 55 -3.73 -12.91 7.68
N CYS A 56 -4.47 -11.79 7.75
CA CYS A 56 -4.81 -11.02 6.56
C CYS A 56 -3.54 -10.35 5.99
N THR A 57 -3.10 -10.79 4.80
CA THR A 57 -1.92 -10.24 4.12
C THR A 57 -2.29 -9.21 3.06
N ALA A 58 -3.51 -9.26 2.54
CA ALA A 58 -4.01 -8.30 1.57
C ALA A 58 -5.53 -8.20 1.59
N THR A 59 -6.06 -7.05 1.20
CA THR A 59 -7.49 -6.86 0.91
C THR A 59 -7.66 -6.21 -0.45
N GLU A 60 -8.71 -6.60 -1.16
CA GLU A 60 -9.12 -6.01 -2.42
C GLU A 60 -10.60 -5.69 -2.39
N ILE A 61 -11.02 -4.67 -3.13
CA ILE A 61 -12.43 -4.37 -3.37
C ILE A 61 -12.67 -4.63 -4.85
N TRP A 62 -13.67 -5.45 -5.16
CA TRP A 62 -14.08 -5.78 -6.52
C TRP A 62 -15.40 -5.08 -6.82
N ASP A 63 -15.46 -4.37 -7.94
CA ASP A 63 -16.71 -3.85 -8.48
C ASP A 63 -17.38 -4.96 -9.29
N ARG A 64 -18.46 -5.51 -8.75
CA ARG A 64 -19.19 -6.63 -9.37
C ARG A 64 -20.00 -6.20 -10.58
N GLN A 65 -20.39 -4.92 -10.66
CA GLN A 65 -21.16 -4.40 -11.78
C GLN A 65 -20.26 -4.20 -13.00
N GLU A 66 -19.06 -3.70 -12.79
CA GLU A 66 -18.06 -3.46 -13.86
C GLU A 66 -17.11 -4.65 -14.05
N ASN A 67 -17.24 -5.68 -13.21
CA ASN A 67 -16.43 -6.88 -13.18
C ASN A 67 -14.92 -6.62 -13.21
N ARG A 68 -14.47 -5.68 -12.38
CA ARG A 68 -13.06 -5.28 -12.25
C ARG A 68 -12.73 -4.96 -10.81
N ARG A 69 -11.43 -4.85 -10.49
CA ARG A 69 -11.01 -4.29 -9.20
C ARG A 69 -11.57 -2.86 -9.09
N ALA A 70 -12.27 -2.59 -8.00
CA ALA A 70 -12.83 -1.28 -7.75
C ALA A 70 -11.70 -0.29 -7.51
N ILE A 71 -11.72 0.81 -8.26
CA ILE A 71 -10.83 1.94 -8.06
C ILE A 71 -11.51 2.85 -7.03
N ARG A 72 -10.78 3.26 -6.00
CA ARG A 72 -11.31 4.19 -4.99
C ARG A 72 -11.77 5.47 -5.70
N PRO A 73 -13.03 5.91 -5.51
CA PRO A 73 -13.46 7.22 -5.95
C PRO A 73 -12.53 8.26 -5.33
N LEU A 74 -12.03 9.17 -6.16
CA LEU A 74 -11.15 10.25 -5.72
C LEU A 74 -11.89 11.10 -4.68
N ARG A 75 -11.53 10.96 -3.39
CA ARG A 75 -12.11 11.75 -2.29
C ARG A 75 -11.70 13.23 -2.32
N ALA A 76 -10.76 13.60 -3.19
CA ALA A 76 -10.31 14.95 -3.45
C ALA A 76 -10.19 15.15 -4.97
N THR A 77 -10.42 16.37 -5.47
CA THR A 77 -10.19 16.70 -6.88
C THR A 77 -8.75 16.31 -7.24
N TYR A 78 -8.61 15.32 -8.12
CA TYR A 78 -7.32 14.92 -8.64
C TYR A 78 -6.65 16.13 -9.29
N ASN A 79 -5.45 16.46 -8.84
CA ASN A 79 -4.61 17.46 -9.44
C ASN A 79 -3.57 16.75 -10.31
N PRO A 80 -3.63 16.83 -11.66
CA PRO A 80 -2.65 16.20 -12.53
C PRO A 80 -1.23 16.74 -12.32
N ASP A 81 -1.08 17.97 -11.81
CA ASP A 81 0.22 18.59 -11.53
C ASP A 81 0.78 18.19 -10.14
N ALA A 82 -0.02 17.49 -9.33
CA ALA A 82 0.36 16.99 -8.01
C ALA A 82 -0.29 15.62 -7.74
N PRO A 83 0.10 14.57 -8.50
CA PRO A 83 -0.51 13.24 -8.39
C PRO A 83 -0.22 12.57 -7.04
N TYR A 84 0.87 12.94 -6.38
CA TYR A 84 1.24 12.40 -5.08
C TYR A 84 0.71 13.25 -3.95
N VAL A 85 0.14 12.62 -2.93
CA VAL A 85 -0.43 13.32 -1.77
C VAL A 85 -0.15 12.60 -0.46
N VAL A 86 -0.25 13.35 0.63
CA VAL A 86 -0.20 12.82 2.00
C VAL A 86 -1.62 12.76 2.56
N ASP A 87 -2.02 11.58 3.05
CA ASP A 87 -3.19 11.43 3.90
C ASP A 87 -2.70 11.19 5.35
N ARG A 88 -3.31 11.87 6.33
CA ARG A 88 -3.01 11.70 7.76
C ARG A 88 -3.98 10.67 8.35
N HIS A 89 -3.45 9.79 9.18
CA HIS A 89 -4.20 8.78 9.92
C HIS A 89 -3.93 8.94 11.41
N ASP A 90 -5.01 9.02 12.17
CA ASP A 90 -4.99 9.07 13.63
C ASP A 90 -5.44 7.70 14.14
N GLU A 91 -4.60 7.04 14.93
CA GLU A 91 -4.87 5.74 15.55
C GLU A 91 -5.57 5.91 16.91
N GLU A 92 -6.25 4.86 17.36
CA GLU A 92 -7.02 4.87 18.62
C GLU A 92 -6.15 5.06 19.87
N ASP A 93 -4.88 4.67 19.79
CA ASP A 93 -3.88 4.85 20.85
C ASP A 93 -3.27 6.27 20.86
N GLY A 94 -3.74 7.16 19.99
CA GLY A 94 -3.21 8.50 19.81
C GLY A 94 -1.95 8.56 18.93
N GLY A 95 -1.56 7.44 18.33
CA GLY A 95 -0.56 7.37 17.28
C GLY A 95 -1.00 8.18 16.06
N ILE A 96 -0.03 8.77 15.36
CA ILE A 96 -0.28 9.46 14.10
C ILE A 96 0.71 8.92 13.08
N HIS A 97 0.18 8.51 11.93
CA HIS A 97 0.98 8.19 10.76
C HIS A 97 0.45 8.90 9.52
N TYR A 98 1.34 9.02 8.55
CA TYR A 98 1.11 9.69 7.29
C TYR A 98 1.31 8.67 6.18
N GLU A 99 0.33 8.53 5.31
CA GLU A 99 0.39 7.65 4.15
C GLU A 99 0.55 8.49 2.89
N ILE A 100 1.54 8.13 2.07
CA ILE A 100 1.75 8.76 0.78
C ILE A 100 1.06 7.93 -0.29
N PHE A 101 0.21 8.56 -1.07
CA PHE A 101 -0.53 7.93 -2.16
C PHE A 101 -0.14 8.52 -3.50
N ASP A 102 -0.07 7.66 -4.51
CA ASP A 102 -0.29 8.02 -5.89
C ASP A 102 -1.81 8.11 -6.11
N LYS A 103 -2.34 9.31 -6.37
CA LYS A 103 -3.77 9.57 -6.61
C LYS A 103 -4.13 9.58 -8.09
N ARG A 104 -3.26 9.14 -9.01
CA ARG A 104 -3.67 9.00 -10.41
C ARG A 104 -4.76 7.91 -10.54
N PRO A 105 -5.77 8.11 -11.40
CA PRO A 105 -6.89 7.18 -11.54
C PRO A 105 -6.49 5.75 -11.95
N ASP A 106 -5.40 5.62 -12.70
CA ASP A 106 -4.90 4.37 -13.29
C ASP A 106 -3.95 3.60 -12.36
N THR A 107 -3.16 4.30 -11.54
CA THR A 107 -2.15 3.66 -10.68
C THR A 107 -2.49 3.64 -9.20
N TYR A 108 -3.62 4.25 -8.79
CA TYR A 108 -4.00 4.49 -7.38
C TYR A 108 -3.41 3.49 -6.38
N ARG A 109 -2.34 3.88 -5.69
CA ARG A 109 -1.61 3.01 -4.76
C ARG A 109 -0.99 3.77 -3.60
N ARG A 110 -0.91 3.11 -2.45
CA ARG A 110 -0.10 3.58 -1.31
C ARG A 110 1.36 3.30 -1.64
N LEU A 111 2.20 4.34 -1.61
CA LEU A 111 3.63 4.24 -1.87
C LEU A 111 4.40 3.94 -0.59
N CYS A 112 4.12 4.67 0.48
CA CYS A 112 4.77 4.46 1.77
C CYS A 112 3.94 4.98 2.93
N THR A 113 4.39 4.62 4.14
CA THR A 113 3.85 5.09 5.41
C THR A 113 5.00 5.67 6.22
N ILE A 114 4.74 6.78 6.91
CA ILE A 114 5.69 7.48 7.78
C ILE A 114 5.00 7.72 9.11
N SER A 115 5.55 7.18 10.19
CA SER A 115 5.00 7.31 11.54
C SER A 115 6.00 8.00 12.46
N ASP A 116 5.47 8.64 13.51
CA ASP A 116 6.30 9.24 14.56
C ASP A 116 6.80 8.19 15.58
N GLU A 117 6.52 6.88 15.41
CA GLU A 117 6.82 5.80 16.37
C GLU A 117 8.31 5.68 16.76
N PHE A 118 9.22 6.20 15.93
CA PHE A 118 10.67 6.21 16.19
C PHE A 118 11.27 7.62 16.28
N SER A 119 10.45 8.67 16.25
CA SER A 119 10.94 10.05 16.21
C SER A 119 11.02 10.68 17.61
N LEU A 120 12.15 11.34 17.91
CA LEU A 120 12.36 12.07 19.16
C LEU A 120 11.60 13.41 19.21
N SER A 121 10.95 13.83 18.13
CA SER A 121 10.22 15.11 18.05
C SER A 121 8.87 14.99 17.36
N ARG A 122 7.80 15.35 18.07
CA ARG A 122 6.44 15.42 17.53
C ARG A 122 6.38 16.26 16.25
N GLY A 123 5.79 15.72 15.19
CA GLY A 123 5.55 16.44 13.94
C GLY A 123 6.65 16.30 12.88
N GLN A 124 7.67 15.49 13.14
CA GLN A 124 8.72 15.21 12.16
C GLN A 124 8.18 14.32 11.02
N ALA A 125 7.39 13.28 11.33
CA ALA A 125 6.78 12.41 10.31
C ALA A 125 5.92 13.20 9.31
N LYS A 126 5.18 14.22 9.78
CA LYS A 126 4.41 15.11 8.90
C LYS A 126 5.31 15.81 7.90
N LYS A 127 6.38 16.42 8.42
CA LYS A 127 7.31 17.22 7.63
C LYS A 127 8.03 16.35 6.61
N ASP A 128 8.41 15.15 7.00
CA ASP A 128 9.04 14.17 6.10
C ASP A 128 8.07 13.72 5.01
N ALA A 129 6.80 13.43 5.36
CA ALA A 129 5.77 13.08 4.39
C ALA A 129 5.53 14.20 3.36
N GLU A 130 5.37 15.44 3.83
CA GLU A 130 5.16 16.60 2.96
C GLU A 130 6.38 16.85 2.06
N MET A 131 7.60 16.69 2.58
CA MET A 131 8.81 16.84 1.78
C MET A 131 8.99 15.74 0.74
N ILE A 132 8.65 14.48 1.07
CA ILE A 132 8.69 13.38 0.10
C ILE A 132 7.67 13.64 -1.00
N VAL A 133 6.42 13.99 -0.67
CA VAL A 133 5.42 14.36 -1.68
C VAL A 133 5.88 15.51 -2.57
N ARG A 134 6.52 16.53 -1.99
CA ARG A 134 7.09 17.63 -2.77
C ARG A 134 8.18 17.17 -3.73
N ALA A 135 9.05 16.25 -3.31
CA ALA A 135 10.09 15.67 -4.16
C ALA A 135 9.48 14.80 -5.28
N LEU A 136 8.50 13.95 -4.94
CA LEU A 136 7.80 13.09 -5.89
C LEU A 136 7.08 13.95 -6.95
N ASN A 137 6.34 14.99 -6.55
CA ASN A 137 5.63 15.86 -7.48
C ASN A 137 6.58 16.72 -8.32
N GLY A 138 7.72 17.16 -7.76
CA GLY A 138 8.72 17.97 -8.47
C GLY A 138 9.52 17.21 -9.54
N MET A 139 9.51 15.88 -9.50
CA MET A 139 10.25 15.00 -10.41
C MET A 139 9.41 13.82 -10.91
N HIS A 140 8.08 13.95 -10.93
CA HIS A 140 7.17 12.81 -11.07
C HIS A 140 7.49 11.93 -12.28
N ALA A 141 7.84 12.50 -13.44
CA ALA A 141 8.21 11.70 -14.62
C ALA A 141 9.48 10.83 -14.41
N SER A 142 10.51 11.35 -13.75
CA SER A 142 11.76 10.63 -13.49
C SER A 142 11.62 9.62 -12.34
N VAL A 143 10.78 9.95 -11.36
CA VAL A 143 10.44 9.09 -10.24
C VAL A 143 9.57 7.93 -10.71
N ASP A 144 8.58 8.18 -11.55
CA ASP A 144 7.73 7.15 -12.17
C ASP A 144 8.58 6.12 -12.89
N ALA A 145 9.46 6.59 -13.78
CA ALA A 145 10.38 5.73 -14.50
C ALA A 145 11.31 4.92 -13.60
N ALA A 146 11.61 5.40 -12.38
CA ALA A 146 12.40 4.66 -11.40
C ALA A 146 11.56 3.66 -10.59
N ILE A 147 10.34 4.04 -10.20
CA ILE A 147 9.41 3.15 -9.49
C ILE A 147 8.95 2.01 -10.41
N ASP A 148 8.80 2.25 -11.70
CA ASP A 148 8.44 1.22 -12.69
C ASP A 148 9.53 0.13 -12.84
N LEU A 149 10.74 0.38 -12.34
CA LEU A 149 11.78 -0.64 -12.23
C LEU A 149 11.57 -1.58 -11.03
N ILE A 150 10.80 -1.15 -10.02
CA ILE A 150 10.46 -1.99 -8.88
C ILE A 150 9.40 -2.98 -9.35
N ARG A 151 9.68 -4.28 -9.20
CA ARG A 151 8.73 -5.34 -9.55
C ARG A 151 7.41 -5.16 -8.80
N GLU A 152 6.30 -5.41 -9.51
CA GLU A 152 4.95 -5.22 -8.96
C GLU A 152 4.65 -6.08 -7.72
N ASP A 153 5.32 -7.22 -7.57
CA ASP A 153 5.15 -8.11 -6.41
C ASP A 153 5.89 -7.62 -5.15
N TYR A 154 6.79 -6.65 -5.28
CA TYR A 154 7.57 -6.14 -4.16
C TYR A 154 6.84 -5.07 -3.36
N CYS A 155 7.10 -5.06 -2.06
CA CYS A 155 6.83 -3.90 -1.22
C CYS A 155 8.11 -3.08 -1.10
N TRP A 156 7.99 -1.77 -0.95
CA TRP A 156 9.13 -0.91 -0.70
C TRP A 156 8.78 0.17 0.31
N LEU A 157 9.80 0.64 1.01
CA LEU A 157 9.74 1.70 1.99
C LEU A 157 10.70 2.80 1.57
N ILE A 158 10.29 4.05 1.75
CA ILE A 158 11.19 5.19 1.64
C ILE A 158 11.28 5.87 3.00
N GLY A 159 12.49 5.92 3.52
CA GLY A 159 12.88 6.74 4.65
C GLY A 159 13.48 8.05 4.17
N LYS A 160 13.26 9.10 4.95
CA LYS A 160 13.96 10.36 4.81
C LYS A 160 14.46 10.79 6.17
N GLY A 161 15.69 11.28 6.23
CA GLY A 161 16.21 11.87 7.44
C GLY A 161 17.72 11.89 7.44
N ARG A 162 18.28 13.03 7.85
CA ARG A 162 19.68 13.15 8.22
C ARG A 162 19.72 13.46 9.70
N LEU A 163 20.37 12.62 10.49
CA LEU A 163 20.79 12.98 11.84
C LEU A 163 22.02 13.89 11.78
N ARG A 164 22.81 13.79 10.70
CA ARG A 164 24.03 14.58 10.48
C ARG A 164 24.16 15.05 9.03
N SER A 165 24.83 16.17 8.81
CA SER A 165 24.94 16.82 7.49
C SER A 165 25.50 15.94 6.38
N GLU A 166 26.35 15.00 6.77
CA GLU A 166 27.08 14.06 5.92
C GLU A 166 26.29 12.78 5.59
N GLU A 167 25.17 12.54 6.26
CA GLU A 167 24.34 11.37 5.99
C GLU A 167 23.52 11.55 4.72
N PRO A 168 23.23 10.46 3.97
CA PRO A 168 22.36 10.53 2.80
C PRO A 168 20.97 11.06 3.15
N LEU A 169 20.33 11.81 2.24
CA LEU A 169 18.99 12.36 2.48
C LEU A 169 17.89 11.30 2.50
N TYR A 170 18.01 10.31 1.63
CA TYR A 170 16.98 9.30 1.39
C TYR A 170 17.53 7.90 1.63
N GLY A 171 16.68 7.04 2.17
CA GLY A 171 16.88 5.60 2.24
C GLY A 171 15.70 4.89 1.58
N ILE A 172 15.96 3.88 0.77
CA ILE A 172 14.95 3.00 0.18
C ILE A 172 15.22 1.58 0.69
N GLN A 173 14.18 0.89 1.11
CA GLN A 173 14.21 -0.56 1.36
C GLN A 173 13.23 -1.25 0.42
N ILE A 174 13.67 -2.32 -0.23
CA ILE A 174 12.83 -3.22 -1.01
C ILE A 174 12.64 -4.50 -0.18
N LEU A 175 11.40 -4.94 -0.05
CA LEU A 175 10.97 -6.05 0.79
C LEU A 175 10.50 -7.23 -0.07
N GLN A 176 10.76 -8.43 0.43
CA GLN A 176 10.29 -9.65 -0.22
C GLN A 176 8.76 -9.77 -0.12
N PRO A 177 8.05 -10.10 -1.22
CA PRO A 177 6.60 -10.24 -1.24
C PRO A 177 6.08 -11.11 -0.10
N GLY A 178 5.05 -10.64 0.60
CA GLY A 178 4.39 -11.39 1.67
C GLY A 178 5.21 -11.55 2.95
N THR A 179 6.35 -10.86 3.09
CA THR A 179 7.20 -10.90 4.28
C THR A 179 7.72 -9.51 4.64
N ASN A 180 8.32 -9.36 5.82
CA ASN A 180 9.05 -8.15 6.22
C ASN A 180 10.56 -8.26 5.96
N LYS A 181 11.00 -9.24 5.15
CA LYS A 181 12.42 -9.44 4.88
C LYS A 181 12.90 -8.40 3.86
N VAL A 182 13.91 -7.62 4.24
CA VAL A 182 14.59 -6.68 3.34
C VAL A 182 15.41 -7.47 2.32
N LEU A 183 15.08 -7.28 1.04
CA LEU A 183 15.84 -7.80 -0.11
C LEU A 183 17.01 -6.89 -0.45
N ALA A 184 16.78 -5.58 -0.37
CA ALA A 184 17.78 -4.58 -0.66
C ALA A 184 17.50 -3.30 0.09
N GLU A 185 18.58 -2.58 0.38
CA GLU A 185 18.52 -1.22 0.88
C GLU A 185 19.53 -0.35 0.13
N ALA A 186 19.17 0.89 -0.12
CA ALA A 186 20.07 1.88 -0.69
C ALA A 186 19.83 3.22 -0.04
N GLU A 187 20.86 4.04 -0.04
CA GLU A 187 20.83 5.39 0.48
C GLU A 187 21.45 6.32 -0.56
N HIS A 188 20.84 7.49 -0.78
CA HIS A 188 21.39 8.48 -1.70
C HIS A 188 20.88 9.89 -1.37
N GLU A 189 21.61 10.90 -1.88
CA GLU A 189 21.20 12.30 -1.85
C GLU A 189 19.95 12.60 -2.68
N GLU A 190 19.71 11.75 -3.69
CA GLU A 190 18.70 11.91 -4.72
C GLU A 190 17.78 10.69 -4.75
N ILE A 191 16.48 10.93 -4.67
CA ILE A 191 15.48 9.87 -4.54
C ILE A 191 15.49 8.87 -5.70
N VAL A 192 15.69 9.35 -6.94
CA VAL A 192 15.71 8.51 -8.15
C VAL A 192 16.89 7.55 -8.13
N GLU A 193 18.08 8.04 -7.76
CA GLU A 193 19.28 7.21 -7.67
C GLU A 193 19.21 6.24 -6.50
N CYS A 194 18.57 6.65 -5.40
CA CYS A 194 18.26 5.76 -4.27
C CYS A 194 17.38 4.58 -4.70
N ILE A 195 16.28 4.85 -5.43
CA ILE A 195 15.37 3.83 -5.95
C ILE A 195 16.12 2.88 -6.89
N ARG A 196 16.84 3.41 -7.88
CA ARG A 196 17.61 2.61 -8.85
C ARG A 196 18.64 1.71 -8.19
N ALA A 197 19.37 2.25 -7.21
CA ALA A 197 20.38 1.50 -6.47
C ALA A 197 19.74 0.36 -5.65
N ALA A 198 18.57 0.59 -5.03
CA ALA A 198 17.85 -0.45 -4.31
C ALA A 198 17.35 -1.55 -5.25
N VAL A 199 16.79 -1.19 -6.41
CA VAL A 199 16.33 -2.15 -7.43
C VAL A 199 17.48 -3.03 -7.91
N ALA A 200 18.60 -2.42 -8.31
CA ALA A 200 19.78 -3.16 -8.78
C ALA A 200 20.30 -4.16 -7.73
N LYS A 201 20.29 -3.77 -6.45
CA LYS A 201 20.64 -4.67 -5.34
C LYS A 201 19.62 -5.79 -5.15
N ALA A 202 18.33 -5.51 -5.30
CA ALA A 202 17.27 -6.52 -5.15
C ALA A 202 17.33 -7.58 -6.26
N ASP A 203 17.60 -7.17 -7.50
CA ASP A 203 17.74 -8.07 -8.65
C ASP A 203 18.97 -8.97 -8.52
N ALA A 204 20.08 -8.41 -8.02
CA ALA A 204 21.28 -9.19 -7.70
C ALA A 204 21.03 -10.22 -6.60
N ALA A 205 20.29 -9.85 -5.55
CA ALA A 205 19.94 -10.73 -4.45
C ALA A 205 19.00 -11.88 -4.89
N GLN A 206 18.11 -11.65 -5.85
CA GLN A 206 17.29 -12.73 -6.42
C GLN A 206 18.09 -13.68 -7.30
N SER A 207 18.98 -13.15 -8.13
CA SER A 207 19.83 -13.95 -9.00
C SER A 207 20.73 -14.92 -8.20
N ALA A 208 21.20 -14.49 -7.02
CA ALA A 208 22.01 -15.32 -6.12
C ALA A 208 21.23 -16.38 -5.32
N ASN A 209 19.90 -16.29 -5.23
CA ASN A 209 19.05 -17.27 -4.53
C ASN A 209 18.36 -18.25 -5.49
N GLY A 210 18.54 -18.08 -6.80
CA GLY A 210 17.97 -18.93 -7.86
C GLY A 210 18.94 -19.97 -8.44
N GLU A 211 20.19 -20.01 -7.97
CA GLU A 211 21.17 -21.09 -8.18
C GLU A 211 21.19 -22.05 -6.98
#